data_AF-A0A5E4QGE3-F1
#
_entry.id   AF-A0A5E4QGE3-F1
#
_cell.length_a   1.000
_cell.length_b   1.000
_cell.length_c   1.000
_cell.angle_alpha   90.00
_cell.angle_beta   90.00
_cell.angle_gamma   90.00
#
_symmetry.space_group_name_H-M   'P 1'
#
loop_
_entity.id
_entity.type
_entity.pdbx_description
1 polymer ?
#
loop_
_entity_poly.entity_id
_entity_poly.type
_entity_poly.pdbx_seq_one_letter_code
_entity_poly.pdbx_strand_id
1 'polypeptide(L)'
;MERMDEKLQPIIAENKILKTKLENVDKELKSLKRAKKQNNLIVFGIKEDEKSNLVVLQKVKKVFKTDLSMNIEDLDVNNIYRIVKAENYSKEVQRRKTLQPQLIEERKKGNIAYLKFDEIIIKGKSNTNNEKRVRKTTTSPENNN
;
A
#
# COMPACT_ATOMS: atom_id res chain seq x y z
N MET A 1 -22.32 -4.18 47.65
CA MET A 1 -21.93 -4.03 46.23
C MET A 1 -20.42 -4.15 46.06
N GLU A 2 -19.62 -3.55 46.94
CA GLU A 2 -18.14 -3.54 46.87
C GLU A 2 -17.44 -4.91 46.69
N ARG A 3 -17.90 -5.98 47.37
CA ARG A 3 -17.31 -7.33 47.21
C ARG A 3 -17.48 -7.95 45.81
N MET A 4 -18.51 -7.53 45.06
CA MET A 4 -18.68 -7.97 43.66
C MET A 4 -17.73 -7.19 42.75
N ASP A 5 -17.53 -5.90 43.03
CA ASP A 5 -16.64 -5.05 42.25
C ASP A 5 -15.19 -5.51 42.37
N GLU A 6 -14.74 -5.91 43.57
CA GLU A 6 -13.41 -6.50 43.81
C GLU A 6 -13.17 -7.79 43.01
N LYS A 7 -14.19 -8.64 42.89
CA LYS A 7 -14.12 -9.87 42.07
C LYS A 7 -14.16 -9.58 40.56
N LEU A 8 -14.70 -8.44 40.16
CA LEU A 8 -14.82 -8.04 38.76
C LEU A 8 -13.53 -7.37 38.23
N GLN A 9 -12.77 -6.70 39.09
CA GLN A 9 -11.46 -6.09 38.73
C GLN A 9 -10.50 -7.04 37.98
N PRO A 10 -10.23 -8.28 38.43
CA PRO A 10 -9.32 -9.17 37.71
C PRO A 10 -9.86 -9.54 36.32
N ILE A 11 -11.18 -9.70 36.19
CA ILE A 11 -11.83 -10.01 34.90
C ILE A 11 -11.72 -8.82 33.94
N ILE A 12 -11.87 -7.59 34.43
CA ILE A 12 -11.71 -6.38 33.61
C ILE A 12 -10.25 -6.21 33.17
N ALA A 13 -9.31 -6.46 34.08
CA ALA A 13 -7.88 -6.41 33.78
C ALA A 13 -7.49 -7.45 32.71
N GLU A 14 -7.97 -8.69 32.85
CA GLU A 14 -7.77 -9.74 31.86
C GLU A 14 -8.39 -9.36 30.51
N ASN A 15 -9.62 -8.84 30.48
CA ASN A 15 -10.25 -8.35 29.25
C ASN A 15 -9.45 -7.23 28.56
N LYS A 16 -8.82 -6.34 29.33
CA LYS A 16 -7.94 -5.31 28.78
C LYS A 16 -6.68 -5.92 28.13
N ILE A 17 -6.08 -6.92 28.78
CA ILE A 17 -4.94 -7.67 28.23
C ILE A 17 -5.35 -8.42 26.96
N LEU A 18 -6.51 -9.08 26.97
CA LEU A 18 -7.03 -9.82 25.81
C LEU A 18 -7.30 -8.88 24.63
N LYS A 19 -7.93 -7.72 24.85
CA LYS A 19 -8.12 -6.70 23.81
C LYS A 19 -6.79 -6.25 23.20
N THR A 20 -5.77 -6.05 24.04
CA THR A 20 -4.43 -5.65 23.57
C THR A 20 -3.77 -6.76 22.74
N LYS A 21 -3.87 -8.02 23.18
CA LYS A 21 -3.37 -9.18 22.41
C LYS A 21 -4.08 -9.30 21.07
N LEU A 22 -5.40 -9.16 21.05
CA LEU A 22 -6.20 -9.20 19.83
C LEU A 22 -5.77 -8.12 18.84
N GLU A 23 -5.55 -6.89 19.32
CA GLU A 23 -5.06 -5.78 18.49
C GLU A 23 -3.68 -6.08 17.89
N ASN A 24 -2.77 -6.69 18.66
CA ASN A 24 -1.44 -7.07 18.17
C ASN A 24 -1.52 -8.17 17.11
N VAL A 25 -2.32 -9.20 17.34
CA VAL A 25 -2.57 -10.28 16.36
C VAL A 25 -3.15 -9.70 15.07
N ASP A 26 -4.09 -8.76 15.16
CA ASP A 26 -4.65 -8.08 13.99
C ASP A 26 -3.60 -7.27 13.22
N LYS A 27 -2.66 -6.60 13.92
CA LYS A 27 -1.55 -5.87 13.29
C LYS A 27 -0.60 -6.82 12.56
N GLU A 28 -0.24 -7.94 13.17
CA GLU A 28 0.61 -8.98 12.56
C GLU A 28 -0.07 -9.62 11.36
N LEU A 29 -1.35 -9.94 11.46
CA LEU A 29 -2.11 -10.52 10.36
C LEU A 29 -2.20 -9.54 9.17
N LYS A 30 -2.32 -8.24 9.44
CA LYS A 30 -2.24 -7.20 8.40
C LYS A 30 -0.86 -7.11 7.77
N SER A 31 0.22 -7.14 8.57
CA SER A 31 1.59 -7.05 8.03
C SER A 31 1.94 -8.27 7.18
N LEU A 32 1.54 -9.46 7.60
CA LEU A 32 1.75 -10.70 6.86
C LEU A 32 0.99 -10.72 5.53
N LYS A 33 -0.28 -10.29 5.54
CA LYS A 33 -1.07 -10.12 4.30
C LYS A 33 -0.42 -9.12 3.34
N ARG A 34 0.13 -8.02 3.86
CA ARG A 34 0.86 -7.01 3.08
C ARG A 34 2.13 -7.61 2.47
N ALA A 35 2.93 -8.33 3.25
CA ALA A 35 4.17 -8.97 2.78
C ALA A 35 3.90 -9.95 1.62
N LYS A 36 2.85 -10.78 1.73
CA LYS A 36 2.49 -11.73 0.66
C LYS A 36 2.08 -11.06 -0.67
N LYS A 37 1.62 -9.81 -0.62
CA LYS A 37 1.07 -9.07 -1.77
C LYS A 37 1.94 -7.91 -2.21
N GLN A 38 3.11 -7.72 -1.61
CA GLN A 38 3.96 -6.55 -1.81
C GLN A 38 4.43 -6.39 -3.27
N ASN A 39 4.59 -7.50 -4.00
CA ASN A 39 5.04 -7.53 -5.39
C ASN A 39 3.88 -7.60 -6.39
N ASN A 40 2.62 -7.54 -5.93
CA ASN A 40 1.46 -7.65 -6.81
C ASN A 40 1.05 -6.26 -7.32
N LEU A 41 0.95 -6.13 -8.65
CA LEU A 41 0.50 -4.91 -9.31
C LEU A 41 -0.93 -5.08 -9.83
N ILE A 42 -1.78 -4.06 -9.62
CA ILE A 42 -3.14 -4.02 -10.17
C ILE A 42 -3.19 -2.90 -11.21
N VAL A 43 -3.47 -3.28 -12.46
CA VAL A 43 -3.55 -2.36 -13.58
C VAL A 43 -5.01 -2.20 -14.01
N PHE A 44 -5.44 -0.95 -14.20
CA PHE A 44 -6.76 -0.60 -14.69
C PHE A 44 -6.66 0.03 -16.08
N GLY A 45 -7.73 0.00 -16.87
CA GLY A 45 -7.82 0.69 -18.17
C GLY A 45 -7.38 -0.12 -19.39
N ILE A 46 -7.15 -1.43 -19.25
CA ILE A 46 -6.84 -2.33 -20.37
C ILE A 46 -8.14 -2.88 -20.98
N LYS A 47 -8.32 -2.72 -22.29
CA LYS A 47 -9.49 -3.24 -23.05
C LYS A 47 -9.60 -4.76 -22.98
N GLU A 48 -10.82 -5.30 -23.03
CA GLU A 48 -11.10 -6.74 -22.82
C GLU A 48 -11.28 -7.52 -24.13
N ASP A 49 -10.27 -7.52 -24.99
CA ASP A 49 -10.30 -8.22 -26.29
C ASP A 49 -9.36 -9.44 -26.34
N GLU A 50 -8.81 -9.86 -25.20
CA GLU A 50 -7.89 -11.00 -25.12
C GLU A 50 -8.59 -12.36 -25.04
N LYS A 51 -7.99 -13.37 -25.70
CA LYS A 51 -8.39 -14.79 -25.55
C LYS A 51 -7.48 -15.60 -24.63
N SER A 52 -6.29 -15.09 -24.28
CA SER A 52 -5.30 -15.80 -23.44
C SER A 52 -4.45 -14.85 -22.59
N ASN A 53 -3.91 -15.36 -21.47
CA ASN A 53 -3.06 -14.61 -20.55
C ASN A 53 -1.76 -14.09 -21.21
N LEU A 54 -1.25 -14.80 -22.22
CA LEU A 54 -0.08 -14.36 -22.98
C LEU A 54 -0.35 -13.03 -23.72
N VAL A 55 -1.54 -12.89 -24.31
CA VAL A 55 -1.96 -11.67 -25.00
C VAL A 55 -2.09 -10.52 -23.99
N VAL A 56 -2.59 -10.80 -22.79
CA VAL A 56 -2.68 -9.81 -21.70
C VAL A 56 -1.28 -9.30 -21.36
N LEU A 57 -0.32 -10.21 -21.18
CA LEU A 57 1.07 -9.85 -20.87
C LEU A 57 1.68 -8.97 -21.96
N GLN A 58 1.52 -9.34 -23.22
CA GLN A 58 2.04 -8.55 -24.34
C GLN A 58 1.44 -7.15 -24.40
N LYS A 59 0.14 -7.00 -24.13
CA LYS A 59 -0.51 -5.69 -24.07
C LYS A 59 0.02 -4.85 -22.91
N VAL A 60 0.14 -5.44 -21.72
CA VAL A 60 0.74 -4.77 -20.57
C VAL A 60 2.15 -4.31 -20.90
N LYS A 61 3.00 -5.18 -21.44
CA LYS A 61 4.36 -4.83 -21.87
C LYS A 61 4.40 -3.65 -22.84
N LYS A 62 3.49 -3.63 -23.82
CA LYS A 62 3.37 -2.51 -24.77
C LYS A 62 3.03 -1.20 -24.05
N VAL A 63 2.02 -1.20 -23.17
CA VAL A 63 1.61 -0.01 -22.40
C VAL A 63 2.75 0.52 -21.53
N PHE A 64 3.48 -0.35 -20.84
CA PHE A 64 4.61 0.07 -20.01
C PHE A 64 5.76 0.64 -20.85
N LYS A 65 5.99 0.10 -22.05
CA LYS A 65 6.99 0.62 -22.96
C LYS A 65 6.60 1.98 -23.53
N THR A 66 5.33 2.17 -23.92
CA THR A 66 4.85 3.43 -24.51
C THR A 66 4.70 4.54 -23.47
N ASP A 67 4.09 4.24 -22.34
CA ASP A 67 3.64 5.25 -21.39
C ASP A 67 4.71 5.56 -20.34
N LEU A 68 5.56 4.58 -20.01
CA LEU A 68 6.55 4.67 -18.94
C LEU A 68 8.00 4.49 -19.42
N SER A 69 8.22 4.17 -20.71
CA SER A 69 9.55 3.83 -21.25
C SER A 69 10.25 2.69 -20.48
N MET A 70 9.49 1.79 -19.87
CA MET A 70 10.02 0.65 -19.11
C MET A 70 9.97 -0.61 -19.96
N ASN A 71 11.05 -1.39 -19.95
CA ASN A 71 11.07 -2.72 -20.55
C ASN A 71 10.76 -3.76 -19.48
N ILE A 72 9.85 -4.70 -19.77
CA ILE A 72 9.47 -5.80 -18.88
C ILE A 72 9.75 -7.10 -19.61
N GLU A 73 10.61 -7.93 -19.05
CA GLU A 73 10.95 -9.25 -19.56
C GLU A 73 9.91 -10.28 -19.12
N ASP A 74 9.91 -11.47 -19.74
CA ASP A 74 8.97 -12.53 -19.36
C ASP A 74 9.30 -13.10 -17.97
N LEU A 75 10.57 -13.06 -17.55
CA LEU A 75 11.03 -13.54 -16.24
C LEU A 75 10.61 -12.61 -15.09
N ASP A 76 10.28 -11.35 -15.39
CA ASP A 76 9.85 -10.37 -14.38
C ASP A 76 8.44 -10.66 -13.85
N VAL A 77 7.65 -11.45 -14.59
CA VAL A 77 6.24 -11.70 -14.29
C VAL A 77 6.02 -13.15 -13.90
N ASN A 78 5.80 -13.38 -12.60
CA ASN A 78 5.49 -14.73 -12.11
C ASN A 78 4.08 -15.20 -12.54
N ASN A 79 3.07 -14.33 -12.40
CA ASN A 79 1.68 -14.66 -12.74
C ASN A 79 0.92 -13.43 -13.22
N ILE A 80 0.09 -13.61 -14.25
CA ILE A 80 -0.80 -12.57 -14.77
C ILE A 80 -2.17 -13.18 -15.09
N TYR A 81 -3.21 -12.50 -14.61
CA TYR A 81 -4.59 -12.89 -14.87
C TYR A 81 -5.49 -11.67 -14.73
N ARG A 82 -6.60 -11.70 -15.46
CA ARG A 82 -7.65 -10.70 -15.36
C ARG A 82 -8.53 -11.01 -14.15
N ILE A 83 -8.85 -9.99 -13.35
CA ILE A 83 -9.70 -10.14 -12.18
C ILE A 83 -11.15 -9.93 -12.63
N VAL A 84 -11.93 -11.02 -12.73
CA VAL A 84 -13.36 -10.99 -13.07
C VAL A 84 -14.20 -10.72 -11.82
N LYS A 85 -15.38 -10.09 -11.98
CA LYS A 85 -16.26 -9.62 -10.89
C LYS A 85 -16.87 -10.69 -9.98
N ALA A 86 -16.74 -11.98 -10.28
CA ALA A 86 -17.41 -13.04 -9.51
C ALA A 86 -16.68 -13.33 -8.19
N GLU A 87 -17.40 -13.20 -7.07
CA GLU A 87 -17.25 -13.70 -5.67
C GLU A 87 -15.87 -13.72 -4.99
N ASN A 88 -14.78 -13.88 -5.73
CA ASN A 88 -13.38 -13.88 -5.30
C ASN A 88 -12.72 -12.50 -5.32
N TYR A 89 -13.50 -11.42 -5.30
CA TYR A 89 -12.93 -10.10 -4.99
C TYR A 89 -12.40 -10.18 -3.55
N SER A 90 -11.08 -10.30 -3.40
CA SER A 90 -10.47 -10.04 -2.09
C SER A 90 -10.98 -8.67 -1.64
N LYS A 91 -11.59 -8.59 -0.45
CA LYS A 91 -12.25 -7.36 0.09
C LYS A 91 -11.40 -6.09 -0.11
N GLU A 92 -10.08 -6.25 -0.20
CA GLU A 92 -9.07 -5.24 -0.46
C GLU A 92 -9.13 -4.61 -1.87
N VAL A 93 -9.36 -5.38 -2.94
CA VAL A 93 -9.47 -4.83 -4.30
C VAL A 93 -10.72 -3.95 -4.42
N GLN A 94 -11.81 -4.34 -3.74
CA GLN A 94 -13.01 -3.51 -3.63
C GLN A 94 -12.69 -2.22 -2.87
N ARG A 95 -12.01 -2.31 -1.72
CA ARG A 95 -11.55 -1.14 -0.97
C ARG A 95 -10.73 -0.18 -1.83
N ARG A 96 -9.74 -0.67 -2.59
CA ARG A 96 -8.95 0.20 -3.47
C ARG A 96 -9.80 0.87 -4.54
N LYS A 97 -10.75 0.15 -5.13
CA LYS A 97 -11.68 0.71 -6.11
C LYS A 97 -12.58 1.80 -5.51
N THR A 98 -13.08 1.61 -4.28
CA THR A 98 -13.87 2.62 -3.58
C THR A 98 -13.05 3.84 -3.15
N LEU A 99 -11.75 3.67 -2.93
CA LEU A 99 -10.84 4.75 -2.53
C LEU A 99 -10.32 5.59 -3.71
N GLN A 100 -10.37 5.08 -4.95
CA GLN A 100 -9.99 5.85 -6.15
C GLN A 100 -10.76 7.18 -6.34
N PRO A 101 -12.10 7.24 -6.24
CA PRO A 101 -12.82 8.51 -6.38
C PRO A 101 -12.40 9.52 -5.31
N GLN A 102 -12.28 9.09 -4.05
CA GLN A 102 -11.81 9.93 -2.95
C GLN A 102 -10.39 10.46 -3.20
N LEU A 103 -9.49 9.62 -3.73
CA LEU A 103 -8.14 10.04 -4.11
C LEU A 103 -8.16 11.14 -5.18
N ILE A 104 -9.00 10.98 -6.19
CA ILE A 104 -9.16 11.97 -7.28
C ILE A 104 -9.71 13.28 -6.73
N GLU A 105 -10.71 13.23 -5.85
CA GLU A 105 -11.27 14.41 -5.18
C GLU A 105 -10.21 15.15 -4.37
N GLU A 106 -9.41 14.44 -3.57
CA GLU A 106 -8.35 15.07 -2.78
C GLU A 106 -7.25 15.69 -3.66
N ARG A 107 -6.90 15.04 -4.78
CA ARG A 107 -5.98 15.63 -5.77
C ARG A 107 -6.57 16.87 -6.44
N LYS A 108 -7.87 16.86 -6.76
CA LYS A 108 -8.58 18.03 -7.31
C LYS A 108 -8.62 19.21 -6.32
N LYS A 109 -8.72 18.92 -5.01
CA LYS A 109 -8.60 19.92 -3.95
C LYS A 109 -7.18 20.48 -3.80
N GLY A 110 -6.19 19.93 -4.52
CA GLY A 110 -4.79 20.36 -4.48
C GLY A 110 -3.98 19.73 -3.34
N ASN A 111 -4.49 18.66 -2.71
CA ASN A 111 -3.76 17.89 -1.71
C ASN A 111 -2.86 16.84 -2.37
N ILE A 112 -1.72 16.54 -1.74
CA ILE A 112 -0.86 15.44 -2.17
C ILE A 112 -1.41 14.16 -1.56
N ALA A 113 -2.28 13.47 -2.31
CA ALA A 113 -2.87 12.21 -1.88
C ALA A 113 -2.33 11.02 -2.70
N TYR A 114 -2.06 9.92 -2.01
CA TYR A 114 -1.68 8.64 -2.62
C TYR A 114 -2.27 7.47 -1.83
N LEU A 115 -2.50 6.36 -2.52
CA LEU A 115 -2.91 5.11 -1.90
C LEU A 115 -1.67 4.36 -1.40
N LYS A 116 -1.69 3.93 -0.15
CA LYS A 116 -0.69 3.00 0.40
C LYS A 116 -1.43 1.80 0.98
N PHE A 117 -1.28 0.65 0.33
CA PHE A 117 -2.05 -0.56 0.62
C PHE A 117 -3.57 -0.32 0.49
N ASP A 118 -4.31 -0.36 1.60
CA ASP A 118 -5.78 -0.25 1.64
C ASP A 118 -6.23 1.08 2.27
N GLU A 119 -5.32 2.06 2.33
CA GLU A 119 -5.50 3.34 3.00
C GLU A 119 -5.12 4.48 2.04
N ILE A 120 -5.92 5.55 2.05
CA ILE A 120 -5.55 6.82 1.42
C ILE A 120 -4.69 7.59 2.41
N ILE A 121 -3.50 8.00 1.98
CA ILE A 121 -2.66 8.92 2.74
C ILE A 121 -2.76 10.30 2.08
N ILE A 122 -3.26 11.26 2.84
CA ILE A 122 -3.33 12.67 2.46
C ILE A 122 -2.15 13.35 3.15
N LYS A 123 -1.14 13.76 2.39
CA LYS A 123 -0.13 14.69 2.87
C LYS A 123 -0.65 16.10 2.59
N GLY A 124 -0.90 16.85 3.66
CA GLY A 124 -1.07 18.30 3.53
C GLY A 124 0.15 18.91 2.85
N LYS A 125 -0.01 20.08 2.22
CA LYS A 125 1.14 20.87 1.76
C LYS A 125 2.08 21.01 2.94
N SER A 126 3.23 20.32 2.90
CA SER A 126 4.25 20.45 3.94
C SER A 126 4.55 21.93 4.02
N ASN A 127 4.39 22.55 5.19
CA ASN A 127 5.18 23.74 5.50
C ASN A 127 6.63 23.32 5.25
N THR A 128 7.26 23.98 4.30
CA THR A 128 8.63 23.73 3.85
C THR A 128 9.61 24.24 4.92
N ASN A 129 9.61 23.62 6.10
CA ASN A 129 10.63 23.87 7.13
C ASN A 129 11.48 22.63 7.43
N ASN A 130 11.41 21.61 6.56
CA ASN A 130 12.41 20.56 6.56
C ASN A 130 13.49 20.96 5.55
N GLU A 131 14.39 21.86 5.98
CA GLU A 131 15.66 22.07 5.30
C GLU A 131 16.27 20.69 5.05
N LYS A 132 16.35 20.31 3.77
CA LYS A 132 17.07 19.10 3.38
C LYS A 132 18.46 19.23 3.97
N ARG A 133 18.84 18.32 4.86
CA ARG A 133 20.18 18.31 5.48
C ARG A 133 21.23 18.22 4.37
N VAL A 134 21.79 19.37 3.98
CA VAL A 134 22.89 19.46 3.01
C VAL A 134 24.13 18.96 3.74
N ARG A 135 24.79 17.91 3.21
CA ARG A 135 26.13 17.54 3.68
C ARG A 135 27.05 18.72 3.36
N LYS A 136 27.64 19.35 4.37
CA LYS A 136 28.79 20.24 4.16
C LYS A 136 29.86 19.41 3.45
N THR A 137 30.36 19.90 2.31
CA THR A 137 31.52 19.33 1.63
C THR A 137 32.69 19.39 2.60
N THR A 138 33.20 18.23 3.01
CA THR A 138 34.40 18.12 3.82
C THR A 138 35.59 18.47 2.94
N THR A 139 36.35 19.50 3.29
CA THR A 139 37.64 19.78 2.66
C THR A 139 38.58 18.62 3.00
N SER A 140 39.05 17.89 1.99
CA SER A 140 40.11 16.90 2.19
C SER A 140 41.37 17.58 2.72
N PRO A 141 42.12 16.96 3.63
CA PRO A 141 43.37 17.54 4.12
C PRO A 141 44.36 17.70 2.96
N GLU A 142 44.90 18.91 2.81
CA GLU A 142 45.97 19.20 1.87
C GLU A 142 47.25 18.47 2.32
N ASN A 143 47.77 17.63 1.45
CA ASN A 143 49.01 16.90 1.66
C ASN A 143 50.17 17.85 1.34
N ASN A 144 50.76 18.46 2.37
CA ASN A 144 52.00 19.23 2.22
C ASN A 144 53.17 18.24 2.23
N ASN A 145 53.78 18.04 1.06
CA ASN A 145 55.10 17.42 0.91
C ASN A 145 56.20 18.29 1.53
#